data_AF-V4L6R6-F1
#
_entry.id   AF-V4L6R6-F1
#
_cell.length_a   1.000
_cell.length_b   1.000
_cell.length_c   1.000
_cell.angle_alpha   90.00
_cell.angle_beta   90.00
_cell.angle_gamma   90.00
#
_symmetry.space_group_name_H-M   'P 1'
#
loop_
_entity.id
_entity.type
_entity.pdbx_description
1 polymer ?
#
loop_
_entity_poly.entity_id
_entity_poly.type
_entity_poly.pdbx_seq_one_letter_code
_entity_poly.pdbx_strand_id
1 'polypeptide(L)'
;MIDALQDANPRELEQLVVENILAFDEVFWIRLAARSDTCKSDDDKKDYEELAATVMSIVDCVVNKTREKIETSTDVLKGILRPVVEGVEEISWPPRDPEAINQMENEIIQREKEGQLDEGFLSEVSAQLRQAKEDKEKPGLAAMLQKVLQLYAATILSKRSYAKKGNEVVKAEYFLETLIKAPEEQWNKLFLDGLTIGKGEIAPDELSSVIKKRIERTLIRTEGGSYQQRVLIEYLKGIESRATEILKLIQE
;
A
#
# COMPACT_ATOMS: atom_id res chain seq x y z
N MET A 1 -4.12 32.54 -10.04
CA MET A 1 -3.09 31.48 -10.19
C MET A 1 -1.97 31.96 -11.08
N ILE A 2 -2.22 32.40 -12.32
CA ILE A 2 -1.18 33.02 -13.18
C ILE A 2 -0.51 34.21 -12.47
N ASP A 3 -1.28 35.09 -11.85
CA ASP A 3 -0.73 36.23 -11.07
C ASP A 3 0.14 35.78 -9.89
N ALA A 4 -0.29 34.72 -9.18
CA ALA A 4 0.45 34.17 -8.05
C ALA A 4 1.75 33.47 -8.46
N LEU A 5 1.82 32.93 -9.69
CA LEU A 5 3.05 32.35 -10.24
C LEU A 5 4.02 33.43 -10.70
N GLN A 6 3.50 34.56 -11.22
CA GLN A 6 4.31 35.70 -11.64
C GLN A 6 4.97 36.42 -10.47
N ASP A 7 4.26 36.54 -9.34
CA ASP A 7 4.76 37.22 -8.15
C ASP A 7 5.65 36.33 -7.25
N ALA A 8 5.72 35.02 -7.54
CA ALA A 8 6.44 34.05 -6.73
C ALA A 8 7.96 34.08 -7.00
N ASN A 9 8.76 33.92 -5.94
CA ASN A 9 10.19 33.66 -6.10
C ASN A 9 10.44 32.20 -6.56
N PRO A 10 11.64 31.83 -7.04
CA PRO A 10 11.89 30.50 -7.61
C PRO A 10 11.56 29.32 -6.69
N ARG A 11 11.75 29.44 -5.37
CA ARG A 11 11.43 28.37 -4.40
C ARG A 11 9.93 28.28 -4.12
N GLU A 12 9.27 29.43 -4.01
CA GLU A 12 7.82 29.51 -3.87
C GLU A 12 7.11 29.03 -5.13
N LEU A 13 7.67 29.32 -6.31
CA LEU A 13 7.16 28.86 -7.60
C LEU A 13 7.16 27.33 -7.69
N GLU A 14 8.27 26.68 -7.34
CA GLU A 14 8.36 25.22 -7.28
C GLU A 14 7.29 24.62 -6.35
N GLN A 15 7.14 25.17 -5.15
CA GLN A 15 6.16 24.70 -4.19
C GLN A 15 4.72 24.90 -4.68
N LEU A 16 4.42 26.07 -5.26
CA LEU A 16 3.09 26.43 -5.75
C LEU A 16 2.67 25.55 -6.94
N VAL A 17 3.62 25.19 -7.81
CA VAL A 17 3.38 24.27 -8.94
C VAL A 17 3.13 22.84 -8.44
N VAL A 18 3.90 22.36 -7.47
CA VAL A 18 3.72 21.00 -6.91
C VAL A 18 2.38 20.85 -6.18
N GLU A 19 2.01 21.84 -5.35
CA GLU A 19 0.76 21.80 -4.58
C GLU A 19 -0.49 21.91 -5.47
N ASN A 20 -0.36 22.52 -6.65
CA ASN A 20 -1.47 22.76 -7.57
C ASN A 20 -1.33 21.99 -8.90
N ILE A 21 -0.60 20.87 -8.92
CA ILE A 21 -0.23 20.14 -10.14
C ILE A 21 -1.43 19.80 -11.06
N LEU A 22 -2.59 19.53 -10.47
CA LEU A 22 -3.83 19.20 -11.20
C LEU A 22 -4.49 20.40 -11.88
N ALA A 23 -4.08 21.63 -11.54
CA ALA A 23 -4.64 22.86 -12.05
C ALA A 23 -3.93 23.38 -13.32
N PHE A 24 -2.87 22.69 -13.77
CA PHE A 24 -2.10 22.98 -14.98
C PHE A 24 -2.61 22.16 -16.18
N ASP A 25 -3.89 22.33 -16.50
CA ASP A 25 -4.58 21.67 -17.60
C ASP A 25 -4.49 22.46 -18.93
N GLU A 26 -5.06 21.92 -20.01
CA GLU A 26 -5.13 22.59 -21.32
C GLU A 26 -5.74 24.00 -21.22
N VAL A 27 -6.74 24.18 -20.34
CA VAL A 27 -7.43 25.45 -20.10
C VAL A 27 -6.53 26.46 -19.39
N PHE A 28 -5.62 26.02 -18.51
CA PHE A 28 -4.59 26.87 -17.92
C PHE A 28 -3.62 27.41 -18.98
N TRP A 29 -3.09 26.54 -19.86
CA TRP A 29 -2.13 26.94 -20.90
C TRP A 29 -2.75 27.91 -21.91
N ILE A 30 -4.01 27.68 -22.31
CA ILE A 30 -4.76 28.60 -23.18
C ILE A 30 -4.92 29.98 -22.50
N ARG A 31 -5.22 30.02 -21.20
CA ARG A 31 -5.33 31.28 -20.45
C ARG A 31 -3.99 32.01 -20.33
N LEU A 32 -2.90 31.28 -20.16
CA LEU A 32 -1.55 31.85 -20.09
C LEU A 32 -1.13 32.45 -21.44
N ALA A 33 -1.37 31.72 -22.54
CA ALA A 33 -1.11 32.19 -23.90
C ALA A 33 -1.93 33.45 -24.24
N ALA A 34 -3.25 33.43 -23.97
CA ALA A 34 -4.11 34.59 -24.19
C ALA A 34 -3.66 35.82 -23.40
N ARG A 35 -3.04 35.63 -22.22
CA ARG A 35 -2.53 36.73 -21.41
C ARG A 35 -1.23 37.31 -21.97
N SER A 36 -0.32 36.45 -22.45
CA SER A 36 0.86 36.89 -23.21
C SER A 36 0.48 37.69 -24.47
N ASP A 37 -0.56 37.27 -25.21
CA ASP A 37 -1.04 37.98 -26.40
C ASP A 37 -1.59 39.38 -26.11
N THR A 38 -2.09 39.61 -24.88
CA THR A 38 -2.59 40.92 -24.44
C THR A 38 -1.50 41.86 -23.91
N CYS A 39 -0.26 41.41 -23.79
CA CYS A 39 0.86 42.23 -23.31
C CYS A 39 1.25 43.31 -24.34
N LYS A 40 1.51 44.52 -23.82
CA LYS A 40 1.84 45.70 -24.64
C LYS A 40 3.34 45.84 -24.89
N SER A 41 4.18 45.30 -23.99
CA SER A 41 5.64 45.28 -24.13
C SER A 41 6.11 43.92 -24.60
N ASP A 42 7.15 43.90 -25.44
CA ASP A 42 7.82 42.65 -25.84
C ASP A 42 8.61 42.05 -24.66
N ASP A 43 9.06 42.86 -23.70
CA ASP A 43 9.68 42.38 -22.45
C ASP A 43 8.66 41.59 -21.60
N ASP A 44 7.44 42.13 -21.44
CA ASP A 44 6.37 41.44 -20.67
C ASP A 44 5.98 40.11 -21.31
N LYS A 45 5.97 40.02 -22.65
CA LYS A 45 5.70 38.77 -23.38
C LYS A 45 6.77 37.74 -23.09
N LYS A 46 8.03 38.17 -23.11
CA LYS A 46 9.18 37.31 -22.85
C LYS A 46 9.16 36.78 -21.42
N ASP A 47 8.79 37.60 -20.45
CA ASP A 47 8.62 37.15 -19.05
C ASP A 47 7.54 36.07 -18.92
N TYR A 48 6.42 36.19 -19.65
CA TYR A 48 5.38 35.15 -19.67
C TYR A 48 5.83 33.87 -20.38
N GLU A 49 6.63 33.97 -21.45
CA GLU A 49 7.22 32.82 -22.13
C GLU A 49 8.21 32.07 -21.23
N GLU A 50 9.09 32.80 -20.51
CA GLU A 50 10.05 32.22 -19.56
C GLU A 50 9.33 31.59 -18.35
N LEU A 51 8.28 32.23 -17.84
CA LEU A 51 7.43 31.67 -16.79
C LEU A 51 6.74 30.39 -17.27
N ALA A 52 6.17 30.38 -18.48
CA ALA A 52 5.52 29.21 -19.06
C ALA A 52 6.51 28.04 -19.20
N ALA A 53 7.72 28.31 -19.72
CA ALA A 53 8.77 27.31 -19.86
C ALA A 53 9.21 26.73 -18.51
N THR A 54 9.36 27.59 -17.49
CA THR A 54 9.77 27.18 -16.14
C THR A 54 8.70 26.32 -15.47
N VAL A 55 7.43 26.76 -15.50
CA VAL A 55 6.29 26.01 -14.96
C VAL A 55 6.15 24.67 -15.68
N MET A 56 6.24 24.65 -17.02
CA MET A 56 6.16 23.42 -17.82
C MET A 56 7.28 22.45 -17.46
N SER A 57 8.52 22.91 -17.31
CA SER A 57 9.64 22.06 -16.91
C SER A 57 9.45 21.44 -15.51
N ILE A 58 8.85 22.17 -14.57
CA ILE A 58 8.58 21.66 -13.22
C ILE A 58 7.45 20.63 -13.28
N VAL A 59 6.36 20.92 -14.01
CA VAL A 59 5.25 19.99 -14.24
C VAL A 59 5.75 18.70 -14.89
N ASP A 60 6.53 18.80 -15.97
CA ASP A 60 7.11 17.64 -16.67
C ASP A 60 8.03 16.83 -15.76
N CYS A 61 8.86 17.49 -14.93
CA CYS A 61 9.72 16.81 -13.97
C CYS A 61 8.91 16.01 -12.94
N VAL A 62 7.83 16.59 -12.41
CA VAL A 62 6.94 15.93 -11.44
C VAL A 62 6.19 14.77 -12.11
N VAL A 63 5.66 14.98 -13.31
CA VAL A 63 4.93 13.95 -14.08
C VAL A 63 5.86 12.80 -14.46
N ASN A 64 7.05 13.08 -14.98
CA ASN A 64 8.02 12.06 -15.37
C ASN A 64 8.52 11.27 -14.17
N LYS A 65 8.86 11.92 -13.04
CA LYS A 65 9.22 11.20 -11.81
C LYS A 65 8.08 10.33 -11.27
N THR A 66 6.84 10.80 -11.40
CA THR A 66 5.66 10.03 -10.98
C THR A 66 5.45 8.83 -11.91
N ARG A 67 5.60 9.02 -13.23
CA ARG A 67 5.50 7.96 -14.23
C ARG A 67 6.61 6.91 -14.08
N GLU A 68 7.86 7.33 -13.89
CA GLU A 68 8.99 6.44 -13.62
C GLU A 68 8.76 5.63 -12.34
N LYS A 69 8.22 6.24 -11.28
CA LYS A 69 7.83 5.53 -10.05
C LYS A 69 6.70 4.52 -10.26
N ILE A 70 5.71 4.84 -11.08
CA ILE A 70 4.62 3.91 -11.45
C ILE A 70 5.16 2.75 -12.29
N GLU A 71 5.98 3.03 -13.32
CA GLU A 71 6.61 1.99 -14.15
C GLU A 71 7.52 1.07 -13.29
N THR A 72 8.26 1.66 -12.34
CA THR A 72 9.06 0.91 -11.34
C THR A 72 8.20 0.06 -10.41
N SER A 73 7.08 0.59 -9.91
CA SER A 73 6.20 -0.11 -8.96
C SER A 73 5.44 -1.26 -9.64
N THR A 74 4.99 -1.07 -10.88
CA THR A 74 4.44 -2.13 -11.73
C THR A 74 5.48 -3.24 -12.00
N ASP A 75 6.73 -2.90 -12.30
CA ASP A 75 7.77 -3.90 -12.54
C ASP A 75 8.19 -4.64 -11.26
N VAL A 76 8.21 -3.94 -10.12
CA VAL A 76 8.35 -4.55 -8.79
C VAL A 76 7.20 -5.54 -8.53
N LEU A 77 5.95 -5.16 -8.81
CA LEU A 77 4.79 -6.04 -8.66
C LEU A 77 4.89 -7.27 -9.56
N LYS A 78 5.25 -7.11 -10.84
CA LYS A 78 5.48 -8.24 -11.75
C LYS A 78 6.59 -9.17 -11.24
N GLY A 79 7.67 -8.61 -10.69
CA GLY A 79 8.74 -9.38 -10.07
C GLY A 79 8.26 -10.22 -8.88
N ILE A 80 7.40 -9.66 -8.02
CA ILE A 80 6.79 -10.40 -6.91
C ILE A 80 5.84 -11.49 -7.40
N LEU A 81 5.05 -11.23 -8.46
CA LEU A 81 4.07 -12.17 -9.00
C LEU A 81 4.67 -13.22 -9.94
N ARG A 82 5.91 -13.03 -10.40
CA ARG A 82 6.59 -13.94 -11.32
C ARG A 82 6.50 -15.42 -10.91
N PRO A 83 6.75 -15.82 -9.65
CA PRO A 83 6.70 -17.22 -9.24
C PRO A 83 5.35 -17.91 -9.43
N VAL A 84 4.25 -17.16 -9.48
CA VAL A 84 2.89 -17.71 -9.62
C VAL A 84 2.33 -17.59 -11.04
N VAL A 85 3.03 -16.88 -11.94
CA VAL A 85 2.58 -16.61 -13.32
C VAL A 85 3.47 -17.28 -14.37
N GLU A 86 4.79 -17.37 -14.14
CA GLU A 86 5.72 -17.95 -15.11
C GLU A 86 5.78 -19.49 -15.00
N GLY A 87 5.65 -20.17 -16.14
CA GLY A 87 5.86 -21.63 -16.24
C GLY A 87 4.67 -22.50 -15.82
N VAL A 88 3.51 -21.90 -15.52
CA VAL A 88 2.27 -22.62 -15.15
C VAL A 88 1.28 -22.57 -16.32
N GLU A 89 0.82 -23.74 -16.78
CA GLU A 89 -0.13 -23.83 -17.92
C GLU A 89 -1.51 -23.22 -17.59
N GLU A 90 -1.95 -23.30 -16.33
CA GLU A 90 -3.21 -22.73 -15.86
C GLU A 90 -3.00 -22.03 -14.52
N ILE A 91 -3.25 -20.72 -14.50
CA ILE A 91 -3.03 -19.94 -13.28
C ILE A 91 -4.19 -20.16 -12.30
N SER A 92 -3.89 -20.79 -11.15
CA SER A 92 -4.86 -21.03 -10.10
C SER A 92 -5.06 -19.78 -9.23
N TRP A 93 -6.31 -19.36 -9.02
CA TRP A 93 -6.66 -18.21 -8.20
C TRP A 93 -7.54 -18.61 -7.01
N PRO A 94 -7.18 -18.29 -5.75
CA PRO A 94 -5.91 -17.67 -5.31
C PRO A 94 -4.70 -18.61 -5.51
N PRO A 95 -3.45 -18.09 -5.49
CA PRO A 95 -2.26 -18.92 -5.49
C PRO A 95 -2.27 -19.86 -4.29
N ARG A 96 -2.14 -21.17 -4.52
CA ARG A 96 -2.16 -22.21 -3.48
C ARG A 96 -0.88 -23.03 -3.42
N ASP A 97 -0.01 -22.89 -4.40
CA ASP A 97 1.26 -23.60 -4.41
C ASP A 97 2.18 -23.04 -3.29
N PRO A 98 2.53 -23.86 -2.28
CA PRO A 98 3.36 -23.40 -1.17
C PRO A 98 4.76 -22.98 -1.62
N GLU A 99 5.31 -23.59 -2.68
CA GLU A 99 6.64 -23.25 -3.18
C GLU A 99 6.65 -21.87 -3.83
N ALA A 100 5.69 -21.60 -4.73
CA ALA A 100 5.51 -20.27 -5.32
C ALA A 100 5.23 -19.20 -4.26
N ILE A 101 4.40 -19.46 -3.24
CA ILE A 101 4.14 -18.51 -2.15
C ILE A 101 5.40 -18.20 -1.35
N ASN A 102 6.22 -19.21 -1.02
CA ASN A 102 7.50 -19.00 -0.34
C ASN A 102 8.47 -18.16 -1.19
N GLN A 103 8.48 -18.37 -2.51
CA GLN A 103 9.27 -17.53 -3.42
C GLN A 103 8.75 -16.09 -3.44
N MET A 104 7.43 -15.87 -3.49
CA MET A 104 6.84 -14.53 -3.38
C MET A 104 7.20 -13.85 -2.05
N GLU A 105 7.19 -14.59 -0.93
CA GLU A 105 7.58 -14.06 0.38
C GLU A 105 9.06 -13.64 0.39
N ASN A 106 9.96 -14.47 -0.15
CA ASN A 106 11.37 -14.13 -0.28
C ASN A 106 11.59 -12.88 -1.14
N GLU A 107 10.86 -12.76 -2.25
CA GLU A 107 10.87 -11.59 -3.13
C GLU A 107 10.39 -10.33 -2.39
N ILE A 108 9.34 -10.43 -1.56
CA ILE A 108 8.87 -9.32 -0.72
C ILE A 108 9.93 -8.93 0.32
N ILE A 109 10.52 -9.90 1.02
CA ILE A 109 11.57 -9.65 2.02
C ILE A 109 12.77 -8.95 1.39
N GLN A 110 13.18 -9.38 0.19
CA GLN A 110 14.32 -8.79 -0.51
C GLN A 110 14.02 -7.35 -0.94
N ARG A 111 12.88 -7.11 -1.59
CA ARG A 111 12.50 -5.77 -2.07
C ARG A 111 12.21 -4.79 -0.94
N GLU A 112 11.73 -5.30 0.19
CA GLU A 112 11.55 -4.49 1.41
C GLU A 112 12.91 -4.01 1.96
N LYS A 113 13.93 -4.87 1.98
CA LYS A 113 15.30 -4.48 2.38
C LYS A 113 15.91 -3.46 1.43
N GLU A 114 15.58 -3.55 0.15
CA GLU A 114 16.02 -2.61 -0.90
C GLU A 114 15.23 -1.28 -0.88
N GLY A 115 14.17 -1.17 -0.05
CA GLY A 115 13.34 0.03 0.06
C GLY A 115 12.41 0.24 -1.14
N GLN A 116 12.16 -0.79 -1.94
CA GLN A 116 11.31 -0.73 -3.15
C GLN A 116 9.81 -0.87 -2.84
N LEU A 117 9.45 -1.33 -1.63
CA LEU A 117 8.06 -1.44 -1.19
C LEU A 117 7.62 -0.17 -0.43
N ASP A 118 7.79 0.97 -1.10
CA ASP A 118 7.50 2.29 -0.53
C ASP A 118 5.99 2.64 -0.62
N GLU A 119 5.64 3.83 -0.15
CA GLU A 119 4.25 4.33 -0.21
C GLU A 119 3.72 4.42 -1.65
N GLY A 120 4.59 4.67 -2.64
CA GLY A 120 4.23 4.67 -4.05
C GLY A 120 3.74 3.29 -4.49
N PHE A 121 4.55 2.26 -4.24
CA PHE A 121 4.19 0.87 -4.52
C PHE A 121 2.88 0.46 -3.82
N LEU A 122 2.75 0.74 -2.52
CA LEU A 122 1.55 0.36 -1.76
C LEU A 122 0.30 1.09 -2.24
N SER A 123 0.43 2.36 -2.64
CA SER A 123 -0.68 3.14 -3.20
C SER A 123 -1.19 2.54 -4.51
N GLU A 124 -0.26 2.10 -5.37
CA GLU A 124 -0.58 1.53 -6.67
C GLU A 124 -1.23 0.17 -6.54
N VAL A 125 -0.65 -0.76 -5.77
CA VAL A 125 -1.23 -2.08 -5.52
C VAL A 125 -2.61 -1.96 -4.87
N SER A 126 -2.77 -1.02 -3.93
CA SER A 126 -4.07 -0.76 -3.29
C SER A 126 -5.10 -0.20 -4.28
N ALA A 127 -4.70 0.68 -5.19
CA ALA A 127 -5.58 1.23 -6.22
C ALA A 127 -6.01 0.14 -7.22
N GLN A 128 -5.06 -0.67 -7.71
CA GLN A 128 -5.34 -1.80 -8.59
C GLN A 128 -6.26 -2.83 -7.92
N LEU A 129 -6.07 -3.10 -6.63
CA LEU A 129 -6.92 -4.02 -5.87
C LEU A 129 -8.36 -3.50 -5.77
N ARG A 130 -8.55 -2.19 -5.55
CA ARG A 130 -9.89 -1.58 -5.53
C ARG A 130 -10.57 -1.69 -6.89
N GLN A 131 -9.88 -1.33 -7.96
CA GLN A 131 -10.38 -1.45 -9.32
C GLN A 131 -10.74 -2.90 -9.67
N ALA A 132 -9.89 -3.87 -9.31
CA ALA A 132 -10.15 -5.30 -9.55
C ALA A 132 -11.30 -5.86 -8.72
N LYS A 133 -11.63 -5.27 -7.56
CA LYS A 133 -12.81 -5.65 -6.76
C LYS A 133 -14.11 -5.08 -7.33
N GLU A 134 -14.06 -3.89 -7.92
CA GLU A 134 -15.20 -3.25 -8.60
C GLU A 134 -15.50 -3.94 -9.94
N ASP A 135 -14.44 -4.35 -10.64
CA ASP A 135 -14.49 -5.10 -11.88
C ASP A 135 -14.76 -6.60 -11.60
N LYS A 136 -16.04 -6.98 -11.60
CA LYS A 136 -16.49 -8.37 -11.37
C LYS A 136 -15.90 -9.38 -12.37
N GLU A 137 -15.28 -8.94 -13.45
CA GLU A 137 -14.67 -9.80 -14.46
C GLU A 137 -13.25 -10.27 -14.09
N LYS A 138 -12.62 -9.72 -13.04
CA LYS A 138 -11.22 -10.03 -12.68
C LYS A 138 -11.01 -10.47 -11.22
N PRO A 139 -11.78 -11.45 -10.71
CA PRO A 139 -11.63 -11.92 -9.32
C PRO A 139 -10.23 -12.52 -9.05
N GLY A 140 -9.57 -13.09 -10.07
CA GLY A 140 -8.22 -13.64 -9.94
C GLY A 140 -7.15 -12.58 -9.65
N LEU A 141 -7.22 -11.42 -10.32
CA LEU A 141 -6.31 -10.31 -10.08
C LEU A 141 -6.49 -9.70 -8.69
N ALA A 142 -7.74 -9.55 -8.25
CA ALA A 142 -8.02 -9.09 -6.89
C ALA A 142 -7.41 -10.05 -5.84
N ALA A 143 -7.51 -11.37 -6.06
CA ALA A 143 -6.92 -12.37 -5.16
C ALA A 143 -5.38 -12.29 -5.12
N MET A 144 -4.71 -12.06 -6.25
CA MET A 144 -3.26 -11.86 -6.30
C MET A 144 -2.81 -10.64 -5.51
N LEU A 145 -3.40 -9.48 -5.81
CA LEU A 145 -3.01 -8.22 -5.20
C LEU A 145 -3.28 -8.27 -3.70
N GLN A 146 -4.38 -8.90 -3.28
CA GLN A 146 -4.64 -9.18 -1.88
C GLN A 146 -3.56 -10.07 -1.25
N LYS A 147 -3.13 -11.15 -1.92
CA LYS A 147 -2.05 -12.02 -1.40
C LYS A 147 -0.72 -11.27 -1.25
N VAL A 148 -0.37 -10.40 -2.21
CA VAL A 148 0.83 -9.55 -2.13
C VAL A 148 0.77 -8.65 -0.91
N LEU A 149 -0.35 -7.95 -0.67
CA LEU A 149 -0.51 -7.08 0.49
C LEU A 149 -0.51 -7.85 1.82
N GLN A 150 -1.09 -9.06 1.84
CA GLN A 150 -1.06 -9.94 3.01
C GLN A 150 0.36 -10.38 3.36
N LEU A 151 1.14 -10.83 2.37
CA LEU A 151 2.55 -11.23 2.57
C LEU A 151 3.41 -10.05 3.01
N TYR A 152 3.19 -8.87 2.43
CA TYR A 152 3.82 -7.62 2.88
C TYR A 152 3.49 -7.34 4.36
N ALA A 153 2.21 -7.38 4.74
CA ALA A 153 1.80 -7.13 6.11
C ALA A 153 2.37 -8.14 7.09
N ALA A 154 2.33 -9.42 6.75
CA ALA A 154 2.92 -10.51 7.53
C ALA A 154 4.42 -10.28 7.76
N THR A 155 5.15 -9.91 6.70
CA THR A 155 6.59 -9.61 6.75
C THR A 155 6.89 -8.45 7.70
N ILE A 156 6.23 -7.31 7.50
CA ILE A 156 6.45 -6.09 8.30
C ILE A 156 6.06 -6.30 9.77
N LEU A 157 4.91 -6.93 10.03
CA LEU A 157 4.47 -7.21 11.39
C LEU A 157 5.40 -8.21 12.08
N SER A 158 5.94 -9.19 11.38
CA SER A 158 6.84 -10.21 11.95
C SER A 158 8.21 -9.69 12.37
N LYS A 159 8.63 -8.50 11.91
CA LYS A 159 9.91 -7.89 12.29
C LYS A 159 10.06 -7.63 13.78
N ARG A 160 8.95 -7.47 14.50
CA ARG A 160 8.96 -7.20 15.94
C ARG A 160 8.11 -8.21 16.68
N SER A 161 8.75 -8.87 17.63
CA SER A 161 8.06 -9.75 18.58
C SER A 161 7.69 -8.97 19.84
N TYR A 162 6.47 -9.15 20.32
CA TYR A 162 6.01 -8.73 21.65
C TYR A 162 5.63 -9.93 22.52
N ALA A 163 5.80 -11.15 22.02
CA ALA A 163 5.48 -12.39 22.72
C ALA A 163 6.26 -12.58 24.04
N LYS A 164 7.34 -11.81 24.28
CA LYS A 164 8.12 -11.86 25.51
C LYS A 164 8.05 -10.55 26.27
N LYS A 165 7.66 -10.60 27.55
CA LYS A 165 7.74 -9.49 28.50
C LYS A 165 8.69 -9.91 29.63
N GLY A 166 9.97 -9.55 29.50
CA GLY A 166 11.01 -10.07 30.38
C GLY A 166 11.23 -11.57 30.13
N ASN A 167 11.13 -12.39 31.19
CA ASN A 167 11.25 -13.85 31.11
C ASN A 167 9.92 -14.57 30.82
N GLU A 168 8.80 -13.85 30.80
CA GLU A 168 7.47 -14.47 30.61
C GLU A 168 7.00 -14.36 29.15
N VAL A 169 6.43 -15.45 28.66
CA VAL A 169 5.80 -15.50 27.34
C VAL A 169 4.34 -15.10 27.47
N VAL A 170 3.96 -14.01 26.81
CA VAL A 170 2.56 -13.59 26.69
C VAL A 170 1.89 -14.48 25.67
N LYS A 171 1.22 -15.54 26.13
CA LYS A 171 0.64 -16.61 25.28
C LYS A 171 -0.26 -16.08 24.15
N ALA A 172 -1.15 -15.13 24.45
CA ALA A 172 -2.02 -14.52 23.45
C ALA A 172 -1.26 -13.78 22.34
N GLU A 173 -0.17 -13.09 22.68
CA GLU A 173 0.66 -12.38 21.70
C GLU A 173 1.53 -13.37 20.90
N TYR A 174 2.05 -14.42 21.54
CA TYR A 174 2.73 -15.51 20.84
C TYR A 174 1.83 -16.17 19.79
N PHE A 175 0.57 -16.40 20.15
CA PHE A 175 -0.43 -16.93 19.22
C PHE A 175 -0.75 -15.97 18.08
N LEU A 176 -0.92 -14.67 18.36
CA LEU A 176 -1.07 -13.65 17.32
C LEU A 176 0.15 -13.65 16.37
N GLU A 177 1.37 -13.74 16.89
CA GLU A 177 2.58 -13.84 16.05
C GLU A 177 2.61 -15.13 15.21
N THR A 178 2.08 -16.23 15.75
CA THR A 178 1.94 -17.49 15.01
C THR A 178 0.94 -17.33 13.87
N LEU A 179 -0.19 -16.67 14.10
CA LEU A 179 -1.19 -16.36 13.07
C LEU A 179 -0.62 -15.43 11.98
N ILE A 180 0.11 -14.39 12.38
CA ILE A 180 0.71 -13.42 11.44
C ILE A 180 1.69 -14.12 10.48
N LYS A 181 2.45 -15.11 10.96
CA LYS A 181 3.44 -15.86 10.18
C LYS A 181 2.85 -17.03 9.40
N ALA A 182 1.66 -17.47 9.75
CA ALA A 182 1.04 -18.63 9.13
C ALA A 182 0.33 -18.25 7.83
N PRO A 183 0.36 -19.13 6.82
CA PRO A 183 -0.50 -19.00 5.65
C PRO A 183 -1.98 -18.96 6.04
N GLU A 184 -2.78 -18.16 5.34
CA GLU A 184 -4.21 -17.98 5.58
C GLU A 184 -4.97 -19.32 5.57
N GLU A 185 -4.55 -20.25 4.73
CA GLU A 185 -5.14 -21.59 4.58
C GLU A 185 -5.04 -22.41 5.88
N GLN A 186 -4.07 -22.08 6.74
CA GLN A 186 -3.86 -22.75 8.03
C GLN A 186 -4.60 -22.05 9.18
N TRP A 187 -5.11 -20.83 8.98
CA TRP A 187 -5.72 -20.04 10.04
C TRP A 187 -6.89 -20.77 10.70
N ASN A 188 -7.78 -21.38 9.91
CA ASN A 188 -8.93 -22.09 10.45
C ASN A 188 -8.51 -23.18 11.45
N LYS A 189 -7.47 -23.94 11.12
CA LYS A 189 -6.90 -24.96 12.02
C LYS A 189 -6.26 -24.31 13.25
N LEU A 190 -5.47 -23.26 13.06
CA LEU A 190 -4.81 -22.55 14.15
C LEU A 190 -5.81 -21.93 15.13
N PHE A 191 -6.93 -21.40 14.64
CA PHE A 191 -8.00 -20.87 15.49
C PHE A 191 -8.66 -21.97 16.30
N LEU A 192 -8.94 -23.12 15.71
CA LEU A 192 -9.48 -24.27 16.43
C LEU A 192 -8.50 -24.78 17.49
N ASP A 193 -7.23 -24.98 17.12
CA ASP A 193 -6.23 -25.53 18.03
C ASP A 193 -5.81 -24.55 19.13
N GLY A 194 -5.82 -23.24 18.84
CA GLY A 194 -5.31 -22.19 19.73
C GLY A 194 -6.36 -21.53 20.63
N LEU A 195 -7.61 -21.42 20.18
CA LEU A 195 -8.68 -20.81 20.97
C LEU A 195 -9.34 -21.83 21.89
N THR A 196 -9.83 -21.37 23.04
CA THR A 196 -10.54 -22.20 24.03
C THR A 196 -11.71 -23.00 23.48
N ILE A 197 -12.26 -22.59 22.34
CA ILE A 197 -13.41 -23.23 21.67
C ILE A 197 -13.06 -24.56 21.00
N GLY A 198 -11.82 -24.73 20.53
CA GLY A 198 -11.35 -26.00 19.96
C GLY A 198 -10.35 -26.74 20.86
N LYS A 199 -10.37 -26.45 22.18
CA LYS A 199 -9.48 -27.00 23.24
C LYS A 199 -8.14 -26.28 23.42
N GLY A 200 -7.96 -25.11 22.82
CA GLY A 200 -6.80 -24.26 23.05
C GLY A 200 -6.83 -23.54 24.41
N GLU A 201 -5.81 -22.74 24.67
CA GLU A 201 -5.63 -22.04 25.96
C GLU A 201 -6.06 -20.57 25.92
N ILE A 202 -6.33 -20.01 24.74
CA ILE A 202 -6.50 -18.56 24.56
C ILE A 202 -7.97 -18.22 24.40
N ALA A 203 -8.48 -17.33 25.26
CA ALA A 203 -9.84 -16.86 25.12
C ALA A 203 -9.96 -15.93 23.89
N PRO A 204 -11.08 -15.95 23.16
CA PRO A 204 -11.30 -15.04 22.03
C PRO A 204 -11.11 -13.57 22.40
N ASP A 205 -11.55 -13.15 23.59
CA ASP A 205 -11.38 -11.78 24.09
C ASP A 205 -9.93 -11.40 24.34
N GLU A 206 -9.08 -12.37 24.74
CA GLU A 206 -7.65 -12.15 24.91
C GLU A 206 -6.98 -11.92 23.55
N LEU A 207 -7.34 -12.71 22.54
CA LEU A 207 -6.87 -12.50 21.17
C LEU A 207 -7.28 -11.11 20.64
N SER A 208 -8.56 -10.74 20.79
CA SER A 208 -9.05 -9.42 20.37
C SER A 208 -8.34 -8.29 21.13
N SER A 209 -8.02 -8.47 22.42
CA SER A 209 -7.24 -7.49 23.19
C SER A 209 -5.83 -7.29 22.64
N VAL A 210 -5.10 -8.36 22.30
CA VAL A 210 -3.75 -8.25 21.75
C VAL A 210 -3.76 -7.67 20.33
N ILE A 211 -4.77 -8.00 19.51
CA ILE A 211 -4.95 -7.41 18.17
C ILE A 211 -5.16 -5.89 18.28
N LYS A 212 -6.05 -5.43 19.18
CA LYS A 212 -6.28 -3.99 19.41
C LYS A 212 -5.00 -3.27 19.83
N LYS A 213 -4.25 -3.84 20.76
CA LYS A 213 -2.93 -3.30 21.15
C LYS A 213 -1.95 -3.26 19.98
N ARG A 214 -1.96 -4.26 19.09
CA ARG A 214 -1.12 -4.28 17.88
C ARG A 214 -1.52 -3.18 16.90
N ILE A 215 -2.82 -2.93 16.72
CA ILE A 215 -3.35 -1.84 15.90
C ILE A 215 -2.92 -0.48 16.48
N GLU A 216 -3.11 -0.23 17.77
CA GLU A 216 -2.69 1.01 18.44
C GLU A 216 -1.18 1.28 18.25
N ARG A 217 -0.35 0.26 18.45
CA ARG A 217 1.11 0.37 18.23
C ARG A 217 1.44 0.67 16.78
N THR A 218 0.70 0.11 15.83
CA THR A 218 0.87 0.38 14.40
C THR A 218 0.52 1.83 14.10
N LEU A 219 -0.62 2.32 14.60
CA LEU A 219 -1.06 3.70 14.44
C LEU A 219 -0.04 4.73 14.91
N ILE A 220 0.62 4.48 16.06
CA ILE A 220 1.62 5.39 16.63
C ILE A 220 2.94 5.41 15.82
N ARG A 221 3.24 4.34 15.08
CA ARG A 221 4.57 4.12 14.47
C ARG A 221 4.62 4.38 12.97
N THR A 222 3.47 4.42 12.33
CA THR A 222 3.35 4.73 10.90
C THR A 222 2.79 6.13 10.74
N GLU A 223 3.08 6.76 9.60
CA GLU A 223 2.48 8.04 9.26
C GLU A 223 0.96 7.93 9.14
N GLY A 224 0.24 8.89 9.72
CA GLY A 224 -1.22 8.92 9.75
C GLY A 224 -1.80 8.96 8.33
N GLY A 225 -2.66 8.00 7.99
CA GLY A 225 -3.32 7.94 6.70
C GLY A 225 -2.50 7.30 5.57
N SER A 226 -1.25 6.92 5.83
CA SER A 226 -0.38 6.19 4.89
C SER A 226 -0.98 4.86 4.44
N TYR A 227 -0.59 4.39 3.25
CA TYR A 227 -0.99 3.08 2.75
C TYR A 227 -0.38 1.97 3.59
N GLN A 228 0.87 2.11 4.05
CA GLN A 228 1.45 1.17 5.00
C GLN A 228 0.57 1.03 6.24
N GLN A 229 0.15 2.13 6.87
CA GLN A 229 -0.72 2.07 8.04
C GLN A 229 -2.03 1.31 7.75
N ARG A 230 -2.68 1.62 6.62
CA ARG A 230 -3.95 1.01 6.23
C ARG A 230 -3.81 -0.49 6.01
N VAL A 231 -2.82 -0.92 5.21
CA VAL A 231 -2.59 -2.33 4.87
C VAL A 231 -2.31 -3.16 6.11
N LEU A 232 -1.47 -2.67 7.03
CA LEU A 232 -1.16 -3.39 8.27
C LEU A 232 -2.38 -3.52 9.20
N ILE A 233 -3.20 -2.48 9.30
CA ILE A 233 -4.41 -2.49 10.12
C ILE A 233 -5.48 -3.40 9.51
N GLU A 234 -5.68 -3.34 8.19
CA GLU A 234 -6.62 -4.20 7.48
C GLU A 234 -6.25 -5.67 7.64
N TYR A 235 -4.97 -6.02 7.58
CA TYR A 235 -4.50 -7.39 7.83
C TYR A 235 -4.85 -7.87 9.24
N LEU A 236 -4.56 -7.06 10.27
CA LEU A 236 -4.87 -7.38 11.66
C LEU A 236 -6.39 -7.51 11.90
N LYS A 237 -7.19 -6.64 11.30
CA LYS A 237 -8.65 -6.73 11.33
C LYS A 237 -9.17 -7.96 10.58
N GLY A 238 -8.49 -8.38 9.52
CA GLY A 238 -8.80 -9.61 8.80
C GLY A 238 -8.66 -10.85 9.69
N ILE A 239 -7.59 -10.91 10.50
CA ILE A 239 -7.40 -11.95 11.51
C ILE A 239 -8.56 -11.95 12.54
N GLU A 240 -8.92 -10.77 13.07
CA GLU A 240 -10.04 -10.62 14.03
C GLU A 240 -11.39 -11.01 13.43
N SER A 241 -11.67 -10.60 12.18
CA SER A 241 -12.89 -10.97 11.46
C SER A 241 -12.98 -12.46 11.26
N ARG A 242 -11.88 -13.10 10.82
CA ARG A 242 -11.84 -14.54 10.57
C ARG A 242 -12.02 -15.35 11.85
N ALA A 243 -11.40 -14.91 12.94
CA ALA A 243 -11.64 -15.49 14.26
C ALA A 243 -13.13 -15.44 14.59
N THR A 244 -13.75 -14.26 14.45
CA THR A 244 -15.17 -14.02 14.76
C THR A 244 -16.12 -14.86 13.89
N GLU A 245 -15.83 -15.04 12.60
CA GLU A 245 -16.59 -15.93 11.70
C GLU A 245 -16.59 -17.37 12.21
N ILE A 246 -15.43 -17.88 12.61
CA ILE A 246 -15.30 -19.24 13.15
C ILE A 246 -16.05 -19.38 14.47
N LEU A 247 -16.03 -18.35 15.34
CA LEU A 247 -16.82 -18.34 16.58
C LEU A 247 -18.31 -18.54 16.30
N LYS A 248 -18.84 -17.83 15.29
CA LYS A 248 -20.26 -17.92 14.91
C LYS A 248 -20.60 -19.30 14.37
N LEU A 249 -19.78 -19.85 13.47
CA LEU A 249 -20.02 -21.16 12.85
C LEU A 249 -20.01 -22.34 13.84
N ILE A 250 -19.36 -22.19 15.02
CA ILE A 250 -19.32 -23.24 16.05
C ILE A 250 -20.47 -23.08 17.07
N GLN A 251 -21.07 -21.89 17.15
CA GLN A 251 -22.20 -21.60 18.04
C GLN A 251 -23.56 -21.87 17.39
N GLU A 252 -23.61 -22.00 16.06
CA GLU A 252 -24.76 -22.49 15.27
C GLU A 252 -24.80 -24.02 15.19
#